data_AF-A0A2S9E2F7-F1
#
_entry.id   AF-A0A2S9E2F7-F1
#
_cell.length_a   1.000
_cell.length_b   1.000
_cell.length_c   1.000
_cell.angle_alpha   90.00
_cell.angle_beta   90.00
_cell.angle_gamma   90.00
#
_symmetry.space_group_name_H-M   'P 1'
#
loop_
_entity.id
_entity.type
_entity.pdbx_description
1 polymer ?
#
loop_
_entity_poly.entity_id
_entity_poly.type
_entity_poly.pdbx_seq_one_letter_code
_entity_poly.pdbx_strand_id
1 'polypeptide(L)'
;MEREETGGAAFPQSGFGQWAPECGMTLRDYFAAGFAAAQATTTSADTGFIIPEYIYPNGEESVAQKIARTSYALADAMLAARTA
;
A
#
# COMPACT_ATOMS: atom_id res chain seq x y z
N MET A 1 15.30 11.66 15.53
CA MET A 1 14.21 10.74 15.13
C MET A 1 13.74 11.25 13.79
N GLU A 2 14.22 10.65 12.71
CA GLU A 2 13.81 11.03 11.36
C GLU A 2 12.32 10.71 11.22
N ARG A 3 11.50 11.68 10.80
CA ARG A 3 10.10 11.43 10.46
C ARG A 3 10.09 10.66 9.15
N GLU A 4 9.60 9.42 9.15
CA GLU A 4 9.24 8.75 7.91
C GLU A 4 8.11 9.56 7.24
N GLU A 5 8.36 10.08 6.05
CA GLU A 5 7.43 10.88 5.23
C GLU A 5 6.31 9.99 4.66
N THR A 6 5.45 9.45 5.53
CA THR A 6 4.35 8.53 5.15
C THR A 6 3.09 9.25 4.65
N GLY A 7 3.15 10.57 4.45
CA GLY A 7 2.05 11.37 3.89
C GLY A 7 0.92 11.72 4.87
N GLY A 8 1.07 11.43 6.17
CA GLY A 8 0.07 11.72 7.20
C GLY A 8 -1.15 10.77 7.17
N ALA A 9 -2.25 11.12 7.83
CA ALA A 9 -3.45 10.29 7.90
C ALA A 9 -4.22 10.27 6.56
N ALA A 10 -4.69 9.10 6.12
CA ALA A 10 -5.48 8.94 4.90
C ALA A 10 -6.84 9.65 4.95
N PHE A 11 -7.46 9.68 6.13
CA PHE A 11 -8.72 10.36 6.39
C PHE A 11 -8.50 11.47 7.41
N PRO A 12 -8.29 12.73 6.97
CA PRO A 12 -8.06 13.84 7.89
C PRO A 12 -9.35 14.14 8.69
N GLN A 13 -9.32 13.97 10.00
CA GLN A 13 -10.41 14.38 10.89
C GLN A 13 -10.24 15.85 11.30
N SER A 14 -11.20 16.71 10.98
CA SER A 14 -11.29 18.05 11.56
C SER A 14 -11.95 17.98 12.94
N GLY A 15 -11.25 18.36 14.01
CA GLY A 15 -11.87 18.66 15.31
C GLY A 15 -11.43 17.81 16.51
N PHE A 16 -10.58 16.79 16.34
CA PHE A 16 -9.97 16.10 17.50
C PHE A 16 -8.62 16.76 17.82
N GLY A 17 -8.59 17.48 18.94
CA GLY A 17 -7.38 18.13 19.43
C GLY A 17 -6.29 17.10 19.74
N GLN A 18 -5.17 17.20 19.02
CA GLN A 18 -3.79 16.88 19.43
C GLN A 18 -3.45 15.49 20.05
N TRP A 19 -4.42 14.58 20.26
CA TRP A 19 -4.23 13.37 21.08
C TRP A 19 -4.47 12.04 20.35
N ALA A 20 -4.33 12.05 19.02
CA ALA A 20 -4.28 10.83 18.22
C ALA A 20 -3.48 11.08 16.93
N PRO A 21 -2.15 11.28 16.99
CA PRO A 21 -1.38 11.57 15.78
C PRO A 21 -1.42 10.44 14.75
N GLU A 22 -1.83 9.22 15.14
CA GLU A 22 -1.81 8.02 14.29
C GLU A 22 -3.02 7.07 14.54
N CYS A 23 -4.21 7.58 14.90
CA CYS A 23 -5.39 6.70 14.87
C CYS A 23 -5.91 6.60 13.43
N GLY A 24 -5.43 5.59 12.68
CA GLY A 24 -5.90 5.29 11.32
C GLY A 24 -4.79 4.87 10.34
N MET A 25 -5.19 4.52 9.12
CA MET A 25 -4.26 4.24 8.01
C MET A 25 -3.53 5.53 7.58
N THR A 26 -2.24 5.43 7.26
CA THR A 26 -1.53 6.54 6.62
C THR A 26 -2.00 6.72 5.17
N LEU A 27 -1.79 7.90 4.58
CA LEU A 27 -2.08 8.15 3.17
C LEU A 27 -1.31 7.18 2.26
N ARG A 28 -0.08 6.83 2.66
CA ARG A 28 0.71 5.77 2.03
C ARG A 28 -0.01 4.43 2.05
N ASP A 29 -0.50 4.00 3.22
CA ASP A 29 -1.21 2.72 3.38
C ASP A 29 -2.52 2.70 2.58
N TYR A 30 -3.21 3.84 2.50
CA TYR A 30 -4.42 3.96 1.68
C TYR A 30 -4.13 3.76 0.18
N PHE A 31 -3.10 4.43 -0.36
CA PHE A 31 -2.69 4.21 -1.74
C PHE A 31 -2.23 2.77 -1.98
N ALA A 32 -1.39 2.24 -1.08
CA ALA A 32 -0.92 0.86 -1.17
C ALA A 32 -2.08 -0.14 -1.16
N ALA A 33 -3.08 0.03 -0.30
CA ALA A 33 -4.27 -0.81 -0.26
C ALA A 33 -5.07 -0.76 -1.58
N GLY A 34 -5.21 0.42 -2.19
CA GLY A 34 -5.84 0.58 -3.50
C GLY A 34 -5.11 -0.19 -4.60
N PHE A 35 -3.79 -0.05 -4.69
CA PHE A 35 -2.97 -0.77 -5.67
C PHE A 35 -2.94 -2.27 -5.40
N ALA A 36 -2.94 -2.70 -4.14
CA ALA A 36 -2.97 -4.11 -3.77
C ALA A 36 -4.27 -4.77 -4.23
N ALA A 37 -5.43 -4.13 -4.00
CA ALA A 37 -6.73 -4.63 -4.44
C ALA A 37 -6.83 -4.73 -5.97
N ALA A 38 -6.32 -3.75 -6.70
CA ALA A 38 -6.28 -3.78 -8.17
C ALA A 38 -5.42 -4.95 -8.70
N GLN A 39 -4.20 -5.10 -8.19
CA GLN A 39 -3.29 -6.18 -8.60
C GLN A 39 -3.81 -7.57 -8.21
N ALA A 40 -4.41 -7.67 -7.02
CA ALA A 40 -5.08 -8.86 -6.51
C ALA A 40 -6.19 -9.33 -7.48
N THR A 41 -7.01 -8.40 -7.97
CA THR A 41 -8.09 -8.69 -8.91
C THR A 41 -7.54 -9.23 -10.24
N THR A 42 -6.55 -8.55 -10.82
CA THR A 42 -5.89 -8.99 -12.07
C THR A 42 -5.27 -10.38 -11.94
N THR A 43 -4.62 -10.67 -10.81
CA THR A 43 -3.98 -11.97 -10.55
C THR A 43 -5.00 -13.08 -10.34
N SER A 44 -6.15 -12.78 -9.73
CA SER A 44 -7.22 -13.76 -9.49
C SER A 44 -7.98 -14.16 -10.76
N ALA A 45 -7.99 -13.30 -11.78
CA ALA A 45 -8.68 -13.56 -13.04
C ALA A 45 -8.14 -14.81 -13.77
N ASP A 46 -6.87 -15.16 -13.54
CA ASP A 46 -6.21 -16.29 -14.20
C ASP A 46 -6.39 -17.63 -13.47
N THR A 47 -6.70 -17.61 -12.16
CA THR A 47 -6.69 -18.81 -11.29
C THR A 47 -7.93 -19.00 -10.41
N GLY A 48 -8.90 -18.08 -10.47
CA GLY A 48 -10.12 -18.07 -9.65
C GLY A 48 -9.91 -17.44 -8.26
N PHE A 49 -8.75 -17.70 -7.63
CA PHE A 49 -8.31 -17.05 -6.40
C PHE A 49 -6.80 -16.79 -6.43
N ILE A 50 -6.37 -15.74 -5.73
CA ILE A 50 -4.95 -15.48 -5.49
C ILE A 50 -4.40 -16.61 -4.62
N ILE A 51 -3.21 -17.07 -4.96
CA ILE A 51 -2.41 -17.99 -4.13
C ILE A 51 -1.25 -17.17 -3.56
N PRO A 52 -1.37 -16.62 -2.34
CA PRO A 52 -0.42 -15.65 -1.80
C PRO A 52 1.03 -16.17 -1.72
N GLU A 53 1.19 -17.48 -1.50
CA GLU A 53 2.44 -18.21 -1.29
C GLU A 53 3.03 -18.74 -2.60
N TYR A 54 2.33 -18.58 -3.72
CA TYR A 54 2.84 -19.01 -5.01
C TYR A 54 4.11 -18.23 -5.36
N ILE A 55 5.16 -18.96 -5.70
CA ILE A 55 6.43 -18.43 -6.18
C ILE A 55 6.56 -18.85 -7.64
N TYR A 56 6.76 -17.88 -8.55
CA TYR A 56 6.96 -18.18 -9.96
C TYR A 56 8.27 -18.99 -10.15
N PRO A 57 8.35 -19.88 -11.15
CA PRO A 57 9.51 -20.76 -11.36
C PRO A 57 10.88 -20.05 -11.48
N ASN A 58 10.88 -18.75 -11.79
CA ASN A 58 12.07 -17.91 -11.95
C ASN A 58 12.21 -16.83 -10.88
N GLY A 59 11.43 -16.89 -9.80
CA GLY A 59 11.39 -15.87 -8.76
C GLY A 59 11.78 -16.39 -7.40
N GLU A 60 12.21 -15.46 -6.54
CA GLU A 60 12.48 -15.72 -5.12
C GLU A 60 11.35 -15.18 -4.20
N GLU A 61 10.53 -14.26 -4.72
CA GLU A 61 9.42 -13.63 -4.00
C GLU A 61 8.07 -14.31 -4.28
N SER A 62 7.25 -14.46 -3.25
CA SER A 62 5.86 -14.89 -3.38
C SER A 62 4.98 -13.83 -4.06
N VAL A 63 3.83 -14.24 -4.61
CA VAL A 63 2.83 -13.32 -5.17
C VAL A 63 2.46 -12.23 -4.17
N ALA A 64 2.23 -12.59 -2.90
CA ALA A 64 1.90 -11.62 -1.85
C ALA A 64 3.01 -10.58 -1.65
N GLN A 65 4.27 -11.02 -1.59
CA GLN A 65 5.42 -10.14 -1.43
C GLN A 65 5.56 -9.17 -2.61
N LYS A 66 5.37 -9.67 -3.84
CA LYS A 66 5.41 -8.84 -5.06
C LYS A 66 4.32 -7.78 -5.07
N ILE A 67 3.08 -8.17 -4.74
CA ILE A 67 1.94 -7.23 -4.67
C ILE A 67 2.21 -6.16 -3.62
N ALA A 68 2.61 -6.55 -2.41
CA ALA A 68 2.88 -5.60 -1.32
C ALA A 68 4.00 -4.62 -1.71
N ARG A 69 5.15 -5.13 -2.15
CA ARG A 69 6.31 -4.31 -2.56
C ARG A 69 5.95 -3.32 -3.67
N THR A 70 5.26 -3.80 -4.71
CA THR A 70 4.87 -2.96 -5.85
C THR A 70 3.84 -1.91 -5.44
N SER A 71 2.88 -2.29 -4.57
CA SER A 71 1.86 -1.36 -4.07
C SER A 71 2.45 -0.22 -3.25
N TYR A 72 3.40 -0.51 -2.36
CA TYR A 72 4.09 0.52 -1.59
C TYR A 72 5.00 1.40 -2.47
N ALA A 73 5.68 0.83 -3.47
CA ALA A 73 6.46 1.63 -4.42
C ALA A 73 5.59 2.61 -5.22
N LEU A 74 4.38 2.19 -5.63
CA LEU A 74 3.41 3.07 -6.30
C LEU A 74 2.84 4.12 -5.34
N ALA A 75 2.58 3.77 -4.07
CA ALA A 75 2.16 4.71 -3.05
C ALA A 75 3.21 5.81 -2.81
N ASP A 76 4.48 5.42 -2.71
CA ASP A 76 5.60 6.35 -2.54
C ASP A 76 5.73 7.28 -3.75
N ALA A 77 5.54 6.77 -4.97
CA ALA A 77 5.51 7.58 -6.19
C ALA A 77 4.35 8.60 -6.21
N MET A 78 3.17 8.23 -5.72
CA MET A 78 2.02 9.14 -5.60
C MET A 78 2.28 10.25 -4.58
N LEU A 79 2.90 9.91 -3.45
CA LEU A 79 3.28 10.90 -2.44
C LEU A 79 4.34 11.87 -2.98
N ALA A 80 5.34 11.37 -3.69
CA ALA A 80 6.35 12.20 -4.35
C ALA A 80 5.74 13.12 -5.42
N ALA A 81 4.79 12.62 -6.22
CA ALA A 81 4.09 13.43 -7.22
C ALA A 81 3.22 14.54 -6.60
N ARG A 82 2.75 14.36 -5.35
CA ARG A 82 1.96 15.35 -4.63
C ARG A 82 2.80 16.50 -4.06
N THR A 83 4.07 16.26 -3.77
CA THR A 83 4.97 17.25 -3.17
C THR A 83 5.78 18.05 -4.20
N ALA A 84 5.68 17.69 -5.49
CA ALA A 84 6.25 18.42 -6.63
C ALA A 84 5.36 19.60 -7.07
#